data_AF-A0A5B0WGW8-F1
#
_entry.id   AF-A0A5B0WGW8-F1
#
_cell.length_a   1.000
_cell.length_b   1.000
_cell.length_c   1.000
_cell.angle_alpha   90.00
_cell.angle_beta   90.00
_cell.angle_gamma   90.00
#
_symmetry.space_group_name_H-M   'P 1'
#
loop_
_entity.id
_entity.type
_entity.pdbx_description
1 polymer ?
#
loop_
_entity_poly.entity_id
_entity_poly.type
_entity_poly.pdbx_seq_one_letter_code
_entity_poly.pdbx_strand_id
1 'polypeptide(L)'
;MLGEGIIVGNKSTPSRVKIFISALIFMSASVIGVLASTIDYRGFLTRSDIITSSTISAWFIWCSPLCMYISILLFKSLLNNNKVFLSNKKKINLSSNRIGGLVTFIAIFGFIFALFFSFYVDFELKNENYFLCDKSSWMATNKYVKDISLCK
;
A
#
# COMPACT_ATOMS: atom_id res chain seq x y z
N MET A 1 -11.14 54.13 6.98
CA MET A 1 -10.44 53.07 7.74
C MET A 1 -11.43 51.91 7.86
N LEU A 2 -11.64 51.06 6.84
CA LEU A 2 -10.76 50.03 6.26
C LEU A 2 -10.21 49.05 7.32
N GLY A 3 -10.56 47.77 7.20
CA GLY A 3 -9.96 46.67 7.99
C GLY A 3 -10.93 45.52 8.31
N GLU A 4 -11.53 44.89 7.31
CA GLU A 4 -11.33 43.47 6.98
C GLU A 4 -12.09 42.45 7.87
N GLY A 5 -13.35 42.20 7.51
CA GLY A 5 -14.02 40.95 7.84
C GLY A 5 -13.39 39.81 7.03
N ILE A 6 -12.64 38.93 7.69
CA ILE A 6 -12.05 37.74 7.09
C ILE A 6 -13.18 36.85 6.57
N ILE A 7 -13.32 36.82 5.24
CA ILE A 7 -14.19 35.87 4.55
C ILE A 7 -13.54 34.49 4.74
N VAL A 8 -14.01 33.74 5.74
CA VAL A 8 -13.61 32.36 5.95
C VAL A 8 -14.12 31.57 4.73
N GLY A 9 -13.20 31.29 3.82
CA GLY A 9 -13.47 30.58 2.57
C GLY A 9 -14.27 29.31 2.82
N ASN A 10 -15.38 29.18 2.08
CA ASN A 10 -16.25 28.03 2.08
C ASN A 10 -15.45 26.79 1.64
N LYS A 11 -14.97 26.02 2.63
CA LYS A 11 -14.30 24.74 2.39
C LYS A 11 -15.36 23.74 1.93
N SER A 12 -15.39 23.48 0.61
CA SER A 12 -16.31 22.55 -0.01
C SER A 12 -16.21 21.19 0.68
N THR A 13 -17.26 20.83 1.42
CA THR A 13 -17.36 19.51 2.04
C THR A 13 -17.45 18.46 0.94
N PRO A 14 -16.62 17.41 0.95
CA PRO A 14 -16.70 16.37 -0.07
C PRO A 14 -18.07 15.70 0.01
N SER A 15 -18.73 15.55 -1.14
CA SER A 15 -20.05 14.91 -1.21
C SER A 15 -19.97 13.45 -0.71
N ARG A 16 -21.05 12.94 -0.12
CA ARG A 16 -21.14 11.54 0.34
C ARG A 16 -20.76 10.54 -0.76
N VAL A 17 -21.11 10.85 -2.00
CA VAL A 17 -20.75 10.07 -3.20
C VAL A 17 -19.22 10.00 -3.39
N LYS A 18 -18.50 11.11 -3.23
CA LYS A 18 -17.03 11.13 -3.36
C LYS A 18 -16.33 10.29 -2.28
N ILE A 19 -16.85 10.29 -1.05
CA ILE A 19 -16.33 9.48 0.06
C ILE A 19 -16.57 7.98 -0.18
N PHE A 20 -17.75 7.63 -0.73
CA PHE A 20 -18.06 6.25 -1.07
C PHE A 20 -17.18 5.71 -2.19
N ILE A 21 -16.97 6.50 -3.24
CA ILE A 21 -16.08 6.15 -4.35
C ILE A 21 -14.64 5.96 -3.85
N SER A 22 -14.13 6.85 -2.99
CA SER A 22 -12.77 6.69 -2.47
C SER A 22 -12.62 5.44 -1.61
N ALA A 23 -13.59 5.12 -0.76
CA ALA A 23 -13.58 3.90 0.05
C ALA A 23 -13.54 2.62 -0.82
N LEU A 24 -14.31 2.58 -1.91
CA LEU A 24 -14.32 1.47 -2.87
C LEU A 24 -12.97 1.32 -3.59
N ILE A 25 -12.36 2.42 -4.00
CA ILE A 25 -11.03 2.41 -4.65
C ILE A 25 -9.99 1.82 -3.71
N PHE A 26 -9.93 2.30 -2.46
CA PHE A 26 -8.97 1.79 -1.47
C PHE A 26 -9.16 0.30 -1.16
N MET A 27 -10.42 -0.15 -1.08
CA MET A 27 -10.74 -1.56 -0.83
C MET A 27 -10.31 -2.44 -2.01
N SER A 28 -10.65 -2.02 -3.23
CA SER A 28 -10.28 -2.74 -4.46
C SER A 28 -8.76 -2.82 -4.62
N ALA A 29 -8.04 -1.72 -4.39
CA ALA A 29 -6.59 -1.68 -4.47
C ALA A 29 -5.92 -2.62 -3.45
N SER A 30 -6.46 -2.72 -2.23
CA SER A 30 -5.97 -3.63 -1.19
C SER A 30 -6.14 -5.10 -1.60
N VAL A 31 -7.31 -5.48 -2.13
CA VAL A 31 -7.56 -6.85 -2.58
C VAL A 31 -6.67 -7.24 -3.77
N ILE A 32 -6.56 -6.37 -4.77
CA ILE A 32 -5.70 -6.60 -5.94
C ILE A 32 -4.24 -6.72 -5.52
N GLY A 33 -3.78 -5.85 -4.61
CA GLY A 33 -2.41 -5.88 -4.10
C GLY A 33 -2.08 -7.23 -3.42
N VAL A 34 -2.96 -7.73 -2.56
CA VAL A 34 -2.74 -9.02 -1.88
C VAL A 34 -2.70 -10.19 -2.87
N LEU A 35 -3.60 -10.20 -3.87
CA LEU A 35 -3.62 -11.24 -4.90
C LEU A 35 -2.32 -11.23 -5.73
N ALA A 36 -1.90 -10.07 -6.21
CA ALA A 36 -0.66 -9.93 -6.98
C ALA A 36 0.55 -10.41 -6.17
N SER A 37 0.66 -9.99 -4.91
CA SER A 37 1.75 -10.45 -4.04
C SER A 37 1.73 -11.96 -3.82
N THR A 38 0.57 -12.57 -3.60
CA THR A 38 0.47 -14.02 -3.37
C THR A 38 0.95 -14.82 -4.57
N ILE A 39 0.68 -14.33 -5.79
CA ILE A 39 1.13 -14.96 -7.04
C ILE A 39 2.66 -14.89 -7.14
N ASP A 40 3.26 -13.74 -6.85
CA ASP A 40 4.72 -13.56 -6.88
C ASP A 40 5.43 -14.44 -5.85
N TYR A 41 4.95 -14.45 -4.59
CA TYR A 41 5.52 -15.25 -3.51
C TYR A 41 5.43 -16.74 -3.78
N ARG A 42 4.32 -17.18 -4.38
CA ARG A 42 4.17 -18.59 -4.79
C ARG A 42 5.23 -18.96 -5.82
N GLY A 43 5.48 -18.10 -6.82
CA GLY A 43 6.52 -18.31 -7.82
C GLY A 43 7.91 -18.49 -7.18
N PHE A 44 8.28 -17.59 -6.26
CA PHE A 44 9.53 -17.67 -5.50
C PHE A 44 9.66 -18.99 -4.72
N LEU A 45 8.64 -19.39 -3.96
CA LEU A 45 8.67 -20.62 -3.17
C LEU A 45 8.73 -21.89 -4.03
N THR A 46 8.08 -21.88 -5.19
CA THR A 46 8.11 -23.01 -6.13
C THR A 46 9.39 -23.12 -6.95
N ARG A 47 10.37 -22.22 -6.75
CA ARG A 47 11.63 -22.14 -7.52
C ARG A 47 11.41 -22.23 -9.04
N SER A 48 10.44 -21.47 -9.52
CA SER A 48 10.15 -21.36 -10.95
C SER A 48 11.38 -20.86 -11.71
N ASP A 49 11.50 -21.27 -12.97
CA ASP A 49 12.68 -20.92 -13.80
C ASP A 49 12.81 -19.42 -14.08
N ILE A 50 11.71 -18.69 -13.87
CA ILE A 50 11.62 -17.24 -13.91
C ILE A 50 10.98 -16.78 -12.59
N ILE A 51 11.65 -15.90 -11.87
CA ILE A 51 11.18 -15.30 -10.63
C ILE A 51 11.15 -13.79 -10.84
N THR A 52 9.96 -13.21 -10.91
CA THR A 52 9.75 -11.77 -10.84
C THR A 52 9.70 -11.37 -9.37
N SER A 53 10.84 -11.09 -8.75
CA SER A 53 10.85 -10.56 -7.39
C SER A 53 10.60 -9.06 -7.46
N SER A 54 9.43 -8.64 -6.98
CA SER A 54 9.10 -7.22 -6.87
C SER A 54 9.21 -6.82 -5.41
N THR A 55 10.22 -6.01 -5.07
CA THR A 55 10.26 -5.28 -3.80
C THR A 55 8.93 -4.52 -3.57
N ILE A 56 8.27 -4.13 -4.67
CA ILE A 56 6.94 -3.52 -4.71
C ILE A 56 5.85 -4.49 -4.21
N SER A 57 5.89 -5.78 -4.56
CA SER A 57 4.87 -6.75 -4.13
C SER A 57 5.01 -7.18 -2.67
N ALA A 58 6.22 -7.15 -2.11
CA ALA A 58 6.44 -7.29 -0.67
C ALA A 58 5.76 -6.15 0.13
N TRP A 59 5.80 -4.92 -0.37
CA TRP A 59 5.15 -3.78 0.28
C TRP A 59 3.62 -3.84 0.28
N PHE A 60 3.01 -4.37 -0.78
CA PHE A 60 1.56 -4.43 -0.88
C PHE A 60 0.91 -5.28 0.20
N ILE A 61 1.56 -6.35 0.67
CA ILE A 61 1.06 -7.20 1.77
C ILE A 61 0.95 -6.40 3.06
N TRP A 62 1.98 -5.62 3.40
CA TRP A 62 2.05 -4.90 4.67
C TRP A 62 1.25 -3.59 4.65
N CYS A 63 1.05 -3.00 3.47
CA CYS A 63 0.24 -1.80 3.30
C CYS A 63 -1.27 -2.11 3.24
N SER A 64 -1.65 -3.33 2.84
CA SER A 64 -3.04 -3.75 2.67
C SER A 64 -3.92 -3.60 3.94
N PRO A 65 -3.49 -4.04 5.14
CA PRO A 65 -4.28 -3.85 6.38
C PRO A 65 -4.57 -2.38 6.69
N LEU A 66 -3.64 -1.49 6.34
CA LEU A 66 -3.78 -0.06 6.57
C LEU A 66 -4.79 0.56 5.59
N CYS A 67 -4.71 0.20 4.31
CA CYS A 67 -5.69 0.62 3.29
C CYS A 67 -7.11 0.12 3.62
N MET A 68 -7.24 -1.13 4.05
CA MET A 68 -8.51 -1.72 4.46
C MET A 68 -9.10 -1.01 5.69
N TYR A 69 -8.26 -0.70 6.69
CA TYR A 69 -8.67 0.04 7.88
C TYR A 69 -9.17 1.46 7.55
N ILE A 70 -8.49 2.18 6.65
CA ILE A 70 -8.93 3.51 6.18
C ILE A 70 -10.28 3.40 5.45
N SER A 71 -10.47 2.40 4.60
CA SER A 71 -11.75 2.19 3.89
C SER A 71 -12.91 1.97 4.87
N ILE A 72 -12.71 1.16 5.93
CA ILE A 72 -13.72 0.93 6.98
C ILE A 72 -14.06 2.23 7.73
N LEU A 73 -13.07 3.07 8.03
CA LEU A 73 -13.30 4.38 8.67
C LEU A 73 -14.14 5.31 7.78
N LEU A 74 -13.85 5.34 6.47
CA LEU A 74 -14.63 6.11 5.49
C LEU A 74 -16.06 5.59 5.40
N PHE A 75 -16.26 4.28 5.39
CA PHE A 75 -17.58 3.66 5.36
C PHE A 75 -18.39 3.94 6.63
N LYS A 76 -17.76 3.87 7.81
CA LYS A 76 -18.38 4.24 9.09
C LYS A 76 -18.79 5.71 9.11
N SER A 77 -18.01 6.59 8.48
CA SER A 77 -18.35 8.02 8.33
C SER A 77 -19.55 8.25 7.41
N LEU A 78 -19.89 7.32 6.51
CA LEU A 78 -21.08 7.40 5.66
C LEU A 78 -22.35 6.95 6.38
N LEU A 79 -22.23 5.88 7.17
CA LEU A 79 -23.35 5.32 7.95
C LEU A 79 -23.78 6.22 9.11
N ASN A 80 -22.83 6.93 9.72
CA ASN A 80 -23.13 7.85 10.80
C ASN A 80 -23.70 9.16 10.22
N ASN A 81 -25.02 9.33 10.25
CA ASN A 81 -25.72 10.52 9.74
C ASN A 81 -25.37 11.83 10.46
N ASN A 82 -24.68 11.76 11.61
CA ASN A 82 -24.17 12.93 12.31
C ASN A 82 -23.04 13.57 11.50
N LYS A 83 -23.29 14.81 11.06
CA LYS A 83 -22.39 15.71 10.31
C LYS A 83 -20.93 15.27 10.39
N VAL A 84 -20.47 14.72 9.27
CA VAL A 84 -19.08 14.40 8.92
C VAL A 84 -18.13 15.43 9.55
N PHE A 85 -17.60 15.10 10.73
CA PHE A 85 -16.57 15.90 11.39
C PHE A 85 -15.19 15.47 10.85
N LEU A 86 -15.08 15.33 9.52
CA LEU A 86 -13.78 15.34 8.82
C LEU A 86 -13.27 16.79 8.64
N SER A 87 -14.10 17.80 8.93
CA SER A 87 -13.77 19.20 8.63
C SER A 87 -13.08 19.97 9.76
N ASN A 88 -13.21 19.59 11.02
CA ASN A 88 -12.61 20.35 12.12
C ASN A 88 -11.39 19.61 12.63
N LYS A 89 -10.23 19.92 12.04
CA LYS A 89 -8.88 19.90 12.64
C LYS A 89 -8.61 18.87 13.75
N LYS A 90 -9.22 17.69 13.69
CA LYS A 90 -8.88 16.55 14.52
C LYS A 90 -8.01 15.77 13.58
N LYS A 91 -6.69 16.03 13.67
CA LYS A 91 -5.62 15.19 13.14
C LYS A 91 -6.18 13.77 13.09
N ILE A 92 -6.34 13.20 11.90
CA ILE A 92 -6.72 11.79 11.75
C ILE A 92 -5.58 11.04 12.41
N ASN A 93 -5.67 10.89 13.72
CA ASN A 93 -4.78 10.08 14.49
C ASN A 93 -5.30 8.69 14.16
N LEU A 94 -4.73 8.10 13.10
CA LEU A 94 -4.85 6.67 12.83
C LEU A 94 -4.64 5.91 14.15
N SER A 95 -3.74 6.43 15.00
CA SER A 95 -3.39 5.99 16.35
C SER A 95 -4.34 6.39 17.51
N SER A 96 -5.49 7.04 17.29
CA SER A 96 -6.36 7.47 18.41
C SER A 96 -6.98 6.30 19.18
N ASN A 97 -7.17 5.17 18.50
CA ASN A 97 -7.71 3.95 19.09
C ASN A 97 -6.60 2.88 19.08
N ARG A 98 -6.59 1.99 20.08
CA ARG A 98 -5.63 0.87 20.17
C ARG A 98 -5.48 0.10 18.85
N ILE A 99 -6.60 -0.13 18.16
CA ILE A 99 -6.66 -0.84 16.87
C ILE A 99 -5.87 -0.11 15.77
N GLY A 100 -6.11 1.19 15.59
CA GLY A 100 -5.44 1.93 14.53
C GLY A 100 -3.97 2.23 14.86
N GLY A 101 -3.60 2.29 16.14
CA GLY A 101 -2.19 2.28 16.57
C GLY A 101 -1.48 0.98 16.20
N LEU A 102 -2.11 -0.18 16.47
CA LEU A 102 -1.60 -1.50 16.07
C LEU A 102 -1.46 -1.62 14.55
N VAL A 103 -2.47 -1.22 13.77
CA VAL A 103 -2.41 -1.25 12.29
C VAL A 103 -1.29 -0.36 11.76
N THR A 104 -1.10 0.83 12.35
CA THR A 104 0.03 1.72 11.99
C THR A 104 1.36 1.07 12.31
N PHE A 105 1.50 0.47 13.50
CA PHE A 105 2.72 -0.19 13.93
C PHE A 105 3.07 -1.39 13.03
N ILE A 106 2.08 -2.22 12.70
CA ILE A 106 2.23 -3.35 11.77
C ILE A 106 2.66 -2.86 10.38
N ALA A 107 2.09 -1.75 9.89
CA ALA A 107 2.49 -1.19 8.61
C ALA A 107 3.94 -0.67 8.61
N ILE A 108 4.38 0.02 9.67
CA ILE A 108 5.77 0.49 9.80
C ILE A 108 6.73 -0.70 9.93
N PHE A 109 6.42 -1.65 10.80
CA PHE A 109 7.23 -2.84 10.99
C PHE A 109 7.31 -3.65 9.69
N GLY A 110 6.18 -3.80 9.01
CA GLY A 110 6.09 -4.47 7.71
C GLY A 110 6.86 -3.76 6.61
N PHE A 111 6.88 -2.43 6.60
CA PHE A 111 7.69 -1.64 5.66
C PHE A 111 9.18 -1.92 5.86
N ILE A 112 9.65 -1.93 7.11
CA ILE A 112 11.03 -2.25 7.46
C ILE A 112 11.35 -3.69 7.09
N PHE A 113 10.49 -4.64 7.47
CA PHE A 113 10.65 -6.05 7.16
C PHE A 113 10.70 -6.30 5.64
N ALA A 114 9.86 -5.64 4.85
CA ALA A 114 9.86 -5.75 3.40
C ALA A 114 11.19 -5.30 2.76
N LEU A 115 11.82 -4.26 3.31
CA LEU A 115 13.16 -3.82 2.85
C LEU A 115 14.22 -4.89 3.12
N PHE A 116 14.28 -5.41 4.35
CA PHE A 116 15.22 -6.48 4.70
C PHE A 116 14.96 -7.77 3.92
N PHE A 117 13.69 -8.11 3.74
CA PHE A 117 13.27 -9.28 2.99
C PHE A 117 13.69 -9.17 1.51
N SER A 118 13.62 -7.98 0.91
CA SER A 118 14.13 -7.77 -0.46
C SER A 118 15.62 -8.08 -0.57
N PHE A 119 16.44 -7.59 0.36
CA PHE A 119 17.88 -7.90 0.38
C PHE A 119 18.15 -9.38 0.60
N TYR A 120 17.38 -10.03 1.48
CA TYR A 120 17.49 -11.46 1.74
C TYR A 120 17.21 -12.29 0.48
N VAL A 121 16.10 -11.99 -0.22
CA VAL A 121 15.75 -12.66 -1.47
C VAL A 121 16.81 -12.47 -2.55
N ASP A 122 17.34 -11.26 -2.69
CA ASP A 122 18.45 -10.97 -3.62
C ASP A 122 19.69 -11.81 -3.32
N PHE A 123 20.04 -11.97 -2.04
CA PHE A 123 21.20 -12.75 -1.63
C PHE A 123 21.00 -14.24 -1.86
N GLU A 124 19.84 -14.77 -1.47
CA GLU A 124 19.49 -16.19 -1.64
C GLU A 124 19.50 -16.58 -3.13
N LEU A 125 18.88 -15.78 -3.99
CA LEU A 125 18.82 -16.05 -5.44
C LEU A 125 20.21 -16.04 -6.09
N LYS A 126 21.09 -15.13 -5.68
CA LYS A 126 22.49 -15.11 -6.14
C LYS A 126 23.26 -16.35 -5.68
N ASN A 127 23.03 -16.81 -4.45
CA ASN A 127 23.64 -18.04 -3.93
C ASN A 127 23.17 -19.29 -4.69
N GLU A 128 21.95 -19.26 -5.23
CA GLU A 128 21.38 -20.34 -6.04
C GLU A 128 21.70 -20.27 -7.54
N ASN A 129 22.65 -19.41 -7.94
CA ASN A 129 23.06 -19.19 -9.34
C ASN A 129 21.95 -18.66 -10.26
N TYR A 130 20.98 -17.89 -9.73
CA TYR A 130 20.08 -17.12 -10.59
C TYR A 130 20.75 -15.85 -11.09
N PHE A 131 20.54 -15.54 -12.36
CA PHE A 131 20.99 -14.31 -13.00
C PHE A 131 19.90 -13.24 -12.93
N LEU A 132 20.30 -12.01 -12.60
CA LEU A 132 19.41 -10.85 -12.60
C LEU A 132 19.40 -10.23 -14.00
N CYS A 133 18.24 -10.17 -14.64
CA CYS A 133 18.11 -9.51 -15.95
C CYS A 133 18.22 -8.00 -15.81
N ASP A 134 18.89 -7.36 -16.76
CA ASP A 134 18.95 -5.90 -16.81
C ASP A 134 17.57 -5.29 -16.97
N LYS A 135 17.32 -4.23 -16.20
CA LYS A 135 16.04 -3.53 -16.23
C LYS A 135 16.14 -2.35 -17.17
N SER A 136 15.17 -2.24 -18.06
CA SER A 136 15.02 -1.04 -18.90
C SER A 136 14.53 0.20 -18.12
N SER A 137 13.92 0.02 -16.94
CA SER A 137 13.40 1.13 -16.11
C SER A 137 13.57 0.86 -14.62
N TRP A 138 13.78 1.92 -13.84
CA TRP A 138 13.84 1.85 -12.37
C TRP A 138 12.52 1.39 -11.75
N MET A 139 11.38 1.62 -12.42
CA MET A 139 10.07 1.15 -11.99
C MET A 139 9.80 -0.31 -12.37
N ALA A 140 10.67 -0.94 -13.17
CA ALA A 140 10.49 -2.32 -13.59
C ALA A 140 10.87 -3.29 -12.45
N THR A 141 10.08 -4.34 -12.32
CA THR A 141 10.32 -5.46 -11.39
C THR A 141 11.68 -6.11 -11.65
N ASN A 142 12.37 -6.57 -10.60
CA ASN A 142 13.56 -7.40 -10.78
C ASN A 142 13.13 -8.76 -11.37
N LYS A 143 13.73 -9.17 -12.48
CA LYS A 143 13.57 -10.51 -13.05
C LYS A 143 14.82 -11.32 -12.75
N TYR A 144 14.65 -12.47 -12.09
CA TYR A 144 15.69 -13.45 -11.85
C TYR A 144 15.38 -14.67 -12.69
N VAL A 145 16.38 -15.20 -13.38
CA VAL A 145 16.25 -16.37 -14.26
C VAL A 145 17.38 -17.34 -13.99
N LYS A 146 17.12 -18.65 -14.11
CA LYS A 146 18.18 -19.65 -14.01
C LYS A 146 19.09 -19.65 -15.24
N ASP A 147 18.54 -19.32 -16.40
CA ASP A 147 19.24 -19.25 -17.67
C ASP A 147 19.10 -17.86 -18.26
N ILE A 148 20.23 -17.23 -18.59
CA ILE A 148 20.28 -15.86 -19.13
C ILE A 148 19.55 -15.73 -20.48
N SER A 149 19.37 -16.84 -21.21
CA SER A 149 18.58 -16.89 -22.45
C SER A 149 17.09 -16.60 -22.24
N LEU A 150 16.61 -16.68 -20.99
CA LEU A 150 15.23 -16.33 -20.60
C LEU A 150 15.07 -14.82 -20.30
N CYS A 151 16.16 -14.04 -20.27
CA CYS A 151 16.09 -12.58 -20.24
C CYS A 151 15.72 -12.04 -21.63
N LYS A 152 14.42 -11.97 -21.92
CA LYS A 152 13.85 -11.22 -23.05
C LYS A 152 13.23 -9.90 -22.61
#